data_AF-A0A6A4NCB4-F1
#
_entry.id   AF-A0A6A4NCB4-F1
#
_cell.length_a   1.000
_cell.length_b   1.000
_cell.length_c   1.000
_cell.angle_alpha   90.00
_cell.angle_beta   90.00
_cell.angle_gamma   90.00
#
_symmetry.space_group_name_H-M   'P 1'
#
loop_
_entity.id
_entity.type
_entity.pdbx_description
1 polymer ?
#
loop_
_entity_poly.entity_id
_entity_poly.type
_entity_poly.pdbx_seq_one_letter_code
_entity_poly.pdbx_strand_id
1 'polypeptide(L)'
;MIFVNDLPFSTHTHSSQGEDILLALLENPVLLSASSSFKANPEKKFSVFDESNPERSKVVYVFQREYATVNPEFVDFVGTDEATTCVGLVIRNRRNGMTSVAHMDSPEIVETGISQMLSLLVDDSTEIELDVHLIGGFEDVSLQHENGSTVSESHTDLDGYSFPLCTKIVQTLWTREEKFHIKTICVLGHNTRRDLDGITFPLFNGFVVDTATGILVPASFDRSSRCPDEIIRRIRVSTSYEDANWNGKLLETYDTGTDRFKIAPCRWTLRQYQIALSLQHYSDSEILSICSTSPSAEAPDFVDSLRRKWNYMIEHPHWKETFPKNQPRVFERGSDGRWRRC
;
A
#
# COMPACT_ATOMS: atom_id res chain seq x y z
N MET A 1 20.35 -5.56 -5.23
CA MET A 1 20.53 -6.02 -6.62
C MET A 1 19.21 -6.61 -7.12
N ILE A 2 18.75 -6.21 -8.30
CA ILE A 2 17.50 -6.70 -8.88
C ILE A 2 17.75 -7.93 -9.77
N PHE A 3 16.86 -8.92 -9.68
CA PHE A 3 16.82 -10.12 -10.50
C PHE A 3 15.44 -10.25 -11.16
N VAL A 4 15.41 -10.73 -12.40
CA VAL A 4 14.18 -11.09 -13.13
C VAL A 4 14.39 -12.47 -13.74
N ASN A 5 13.45 -13.38 -13.53
CA ASN A 5 13.59 -14.79 -13.92
C ASN A 5 14.89 -15.43 -13.37
N ASP A 6 15.23 -15.08 -12.12
CA ASP A 6 16.42 -15.54 -11.40
C ASP A 6 17.77 -15.21 -12.08
N LEU A 7 17.77 -14.25 -13.02
CA LEU A 7 18.95 -13.68 -13.63
C LEU A 7 19.15 -12.23 -13.18
N PRO A 8 20.40 -11.77 -12.94
CA PRO A 8 20.67 -10.38 -12.65
C PRO A 8 20.07 -9.46 -13.71
N PHE A 9 19.27 -8.49 -13.29
CA PHE A 9 18.71 -7.48 -14.19
C PHE A 9 19.79 -6.44 -14.52
N SER A 10 19.87 -6.06 -15.79
CA SER A 10 20.78 -5.01 -16.28
C SER A 10 20.02 -4.09 -17.21
N THR A 11 20.24 -2.79 -17.08
CA THR A 11 19.78 -1.78 -18.04
C THR A 11 20.83 -1.59 -19.13
N HIS A 12 20.41 -1.21 -20.34
CA HIS A 12 21.32 -0.86 -21.43
C HIS A 12 21.91 0.56 -21.29
N THR A 13 21.36 1.35 -20.37
CA THR A 13 21.80 2.72 -20.08
C THR A 13 22.76 2.71 -18.88
N HIS A 14 23.90 3.42 -19.03
CA HIS A 14 24.86 3.62 -17.94
C HIS A 14 24.38 4.64 -16.89
N SER A 15 23.21 5.28 -17.09
CA SER A 15 22.55 6.13 -16.11
C SER A 15 21.83 5.27 -15.07
N SER A 16 22.24 5.40 -13.82
CA SER A 16 21.55 4.80 -12.66
C SER A 16 20.33 5.63 -12.23
N GLN A 17 19.56 6.14 -13.19
CA GLN A 17 18.36 6.92 -12.89
C GLN A 17 17.19 5.94 -12.63
N GLY A 18 16.44 6.17 -11.54
CA GLY A 18 15.36 5.28 -11.12
C GLY A 18 14.29 5.06 -12.19
N GLU A 19 14.07 6.08 -13.01
CA GLU A 19 13.13 6.07 -14.12
C GLU A 19 13.52 5.06 -15.22
N ASP A 20 14.77 5.09 -15.68
CA ASP A 20 15.26 4.13 -16.69
C ASP A 20 15.09 2.68 -16.23
N ILE A 21 15.35 2.44 -14.94
CA ILE A 21 15.21 1.11 -14.33
C ILE A 21 13.73 0.71 -14.29
N LEU A 22 12.83 1.62 -13.88
CA LEU A 22 11.40 1.39 -13.86
C LEU A 22 10.87 1.06 -15.27
N LEU A 23 11.17 1.90 -16.26
CA LEU A 23 10.72 1.71 -17.64
C LEU A 23 11.21 0.37 -18.22
N ALA A 24 12.49 0.04 -18.04
CA ALA A 24 13.04 -1.22 -18.49
C ALA A 24 12.40 -2.45 -17.79
N LEU A 25 11.99 -2.32 -16.53
CA LEU A 25 11.24 -3.37 -15.83
C LEU A 25 9.80 -3.49 -16.35
N LEU A 26 9.13 -2.36 -16.63
CA LEU A 26 7.77 -2.33 -17.17
C LEU A 26 7.67 -2.95 -18.57
N GLU A 27 8.75 -2.88 -19.35
CA GLU A 27 8.85 -3.46 -20.70
C GLU A 27 9.40 -4.89 -20.72
N ASN A 28 9.86 -5.41 -19.58
CA ASN A 28 10.47 -6.74 -19.51
C ASN A 28 9.44 -7.85 -19.86
N PRO A 29 9.69 -8.71 -20.86
CA PRO A 29 8.71 -9.71 -21.31
C PRO A 29 8.23 -10.69 -20.24
N VAL A 30 9.10 -11.06 -19.28
CA VAL A 30 8.74 -11.96 -18.17
C VAL A 30 7.77 -11.25 -17.24
N LEU A 31 8.04 -9.99 -16.92
CA LEU A 31 7.18 -9.20 -16.04
C LEU A 31 5.86 -8.82 -16.71
N LEU A 32 5.85 -8.58 -18.03
CA LEU A 32 4.62 -8.41 -18.83
C LEU A 32 3.72 -9.66 -18.76
N SER A 33 4.32 -10.85 -18.89
CA SER A 33 3.60 -12.12 -18.76
C SER A 33 3.07 -12.34 -17.35
N ALA A 34 3.86 -12.04 -16.32
CA ALA A 34 3.45 -12.13 -14.92
C ALA A 34 2.31 -11.14 -14.59
N SER A 35 2.41 -9.90 -15.08
CA SER A 35 1.37 -8.88 -14.96
C SER A 35 0.07 -9.34 -15.63
N SER A 36 0.14 -9.87 -16.84
CA SER A 36 -1.02 -10.41 -17.55
C SER A 36 -1.67 -11.59 -16.79
N SER A 37 -0.84 -12.45 -16.21
CA SER A 37 -1.32 -13.57 -15.38
C SER A 37 -2.02 -13.08 -14.12
N PHE A 38 -1.48 -12.07 -13.43
CA PHE A 38 -2.12 -11.43 -12.29
C PHE A 38 -3.50 -10.85 -12.67
N LYS A 39 -3.57 -10.08 -13.78
CA LYS A 39 -4.82 -9.48 -14.27
C LYS A 39 -5.89 -10.52 -14.65
N ALA A 40 -5.48 -11.72 -15.04
CA ALA A 40 -6.38 -12.81 -15.41
C ALA A 40 -6.98 -13.55 -14.21
N ASN A 41 -6.44 -13.36 -12.99
CA ASN A 41 -6.99 -13.98 -11.80
C ASN A 41 -8.30 -13.29 -11.40
N PRO A 42 -9.33 -14.05 -10.99
CA PRO A 42 -10.54 -13.44 -10.45
C PRO A 42 -10.23 -12.70 -9.15
N GLU A 43 -10.84 -11.53 -8.99
CA GLU A 43 -10.70 -10.75 -7.76
C GLU A 43 -11.29 -11.51 -6.56
N LYS A 44 -10.47 -11.70 -5.52
CA LYS A 44 -10.89 -12.30 -4.26
C LYS A 44 -11.54 -11.25 -3.36
N LYS A 45 -12.79 -11.48 -2.98
CA LYS A 45 -13.56 -10.55 -2.13
C LYS A 45 -13.54 -11.01 -0.68
N PHE A 46 -13.19 -10.12 0.24
CA PHE A 46 -13.18 -10.39 1.67
C PHE A 46 -14.33 -9.68 2.39
N SER A 47 -15.10 -10.45 3.17
CA SER A 47 -16.17 -9.94 4.04
C SER A 47 -16.21 -10.71 5.36
N VAL A 48 -16.68 -10.07 6.44
CA VAL A 48 -16.78 -10.72 7.76
C VAL A 48 -17.90 -11.75 7.83
N PHE A 49 -18.89 -11.64 6.95
CA PHE A 49 -20.13 -12.40 6.96
C PHE A 49 -20.15 -13.54 5.94
N ASP A 50 -18.99 -14.00 5.48
CA ASP A 50 -18.92 -15.22 4.69
C ASP A 50 -19.15 -16.44 5.59
N GLU A 51 -20.42 -16.70 5.91
CA GLU A 51 -20.89 -17.83 6.72
C GLU A 51 -20.62 -19.19 6.05
N SER A 52 -20.20 -19.19 4.78
CA SER A 52 -19.96 -20.41 4.01
C SER A 52 -18.63 -21.09 4.36
N ASN A 53 -17.74 -20.42 5.10
CA ASN A 53 -16.43 -20.98 5.47
C ASN A 53 -16.32 -21.26 6.98
N PRO A 54 -16.46 -22.52 7.42
CA PRO A 54 -16.39 -22.91 8.84
C PRO A 54 -15.01 -22.69 9.47
N GLU A 55 -13.94 -22.61 8.66
CA GLU A 55 -12.60 -22.16 9.08
C GLU A 55 -12.32 -20.80 8.45
N ARG A 56 -12.62 -19.75 9.21
CA ARG A 56 -12.43 -18.39 8.75
C ARG A 56 -10.95 -18.11 8.54
N SER A 57 -10.58 -17.78 7.30
CA SER A 57 -9.20 -17.47 6.94
C SER A 57 -8.65 -16.35 7.82
N LYS A 58 -7.43 -16.54 8.33
CA LYS A 58 -6.71 -15.57 9.15
C LYS A 58 -6.09 -14.52 8.23
N VAL A 59 -6.77 -13.38 8.18
CA VAL A 59 -6.37 -12.27 7.30
C VAL A 59 -5.76 -11.13 8.11
N VAL A 60 -4.69 -10.54 7.57
CA VAL A 60 -4.09 -9.28 8.00
C VAL A 60 -4.28 -8.25 6.89
N TYR A 61 -5.16 -7.28 7.13
CA TYR A 61 -5.36 -6.15 6.24
C TYR A 61 -4.41 -5.00 6.61
N VAL A 62 -3.78 -4.37 5.63
CA VAL A 62 -2.84 -3.25 5.76
C VAL A 62 -3.47 -1.99 5.17
N PHE A 63 -3.59 -0.91 5.93
CA PHE A 63 -4.04 0.39 5.39
C PHE A 63 -2.90 1.14 4.71
N GLN A 64 -3.27 2.17 3.95
CA GLN A 64 -2.36 3.20 3.48
C GLN A 64 -1.35 3.62 4.56
N ARG A 65 -0.08 3.73 4.16
CA ARG A 65 1.08 4.07 5.00
C ARG A 65 1.41 3.06 6.10
N GLU A 66 0.73 1.93 6.19
CA GLU A 66 1.08 0.86 7.12
C GLU A 66 1.94 -0.22 6.45
N TYR A 67 2.54 -1.06 7.27
CA TYR A 67 3.11 -2.34 6.84
C TYR A 67 2.83 -3.43 7.86
N ALA A 68 2.84 -4.67 7.39
CA ALA A 68 2.80 -5.86 8.24
C ALA A 68 3.71 -6.94 7.67
N THR A 69 4.57 -7.50 8.51
CA THR A 69 5.30 -8.73 8.22
C THR A 69 4.62 -9.89 8.94
N VAL A 70 4.24 -10.92 8.20
CA VAL A 70 3.46 -12.05 8.71
C VAL A 70 4.22 -13.36 8.56
N ASN A 71 4.03 -14.26 9.52
CA ASN A 71 4.51 -15.64 9.45
C ASN A 71 3.40 -16.52 8.84
N PRO A 72 3.68 -17.32 7.79
CA PRO A 72 2.71 -18.24 7.20
C PRO A 72 2.14 -19.28 8.19
N GLU A 73 2.80 -19.53 9.33
CA GLU A 73 2.25 -20.39 10.39
C GLU A 73 1.03 -19.79 11.10
N PHE A 74 0.87 -18.46 11.08
CA PHE A 74 -0.18 -17.76 11.83
C PHE A 74 -1.21 -17.03 10.96
N VAL A 75 -0.84 -16.66 9.74
CA VAL A 75 -1.65 -15.82 8.86
C VAL A 75 -1.77 -16.49 7.51
N ASP A 76 -2.99 -16.70 7.01
CA ASP A 76 -3.25 -17.31 5.70
C ASP A 76 -3.09 -16.27 4.58
N PHE A 77 -3.55 -15.04 4.85
CA PHE A 77 -3.60 -13.98 3.86
C PHE A 77 -3.16 -12.64 4.44
N VAL A 78 -2.34 -11.91 3.68
CA VAL A 78 -1.99 -10.51 3.98
C VAL A 78 -2.20 -9.67 2.72
N GLY A 79 -2.82 -8.50 2.87
CA GLY A 79 -3.19 -7.70 1.70
C GLY A 79 -3.62 -6.28 2.04
N THR A 80 -3.88 -5.53 0.97
CA THR A 80 -4.30 -4.14 1.01
C THR A 80 -5.26 -3.86 -0.14
N ASP A 81 -6.05 -2.81 -0.01
CA ASP A 81 -6.95 -2.26 -1.04
C ASP A 81 -6.96 -0.72 -0.89
N GLU A 82 -7.82 -0.05 -1.64
CA GLU A 82 -7.97 1.41 -1.70
C GLU A 82 -6.74 2.11 -2.31
N ALA A 83 -5.87 1.38 -3.01
CA ALA A 83 -4.73 1.96 -3.71
C ALA A 83 -5.20 2.57 -5.03
N THR A 84 -5.38 3.88 -5.05
CA THR A 84 -5.57 4.66 -6.28
C THR A 84 -4.19 5.03 -6.86
N THR A 85 -3.61 6.13 -6.42
CA THR A 85 -2.25 6.55 -6.80
C THR A 85 -1.15 5.88 -5.96
N CYS A 86 -1.54 5.27 -4.85
CA CYS A 86 -0.64 4.55 -3.96
C CYS A 86 -0.18 3.21 -4.56
N VAL A 87 0.93 2.66 -4.07
CA VAL A 87 1.50 1.39 -4.54
C VAL A 87 1.66 0.45 -3.36
N GLY A 88 1.08 -0.74 -3.46
CA GLY A 88 1.39 -1.82 -2.53
C GLY A 88 2.66 -2.56 -2.93
N LEU A 89 3.55 -2.75 -1.95
CA LEU A 89 4.81 -3.46 -2.09
C LEU A 89 4.76 -4.74 -1.25
N VAL A 90 5.08 -5.87 -1.89
CA VAL A 90 5.27 -7.16 -1.24
C VAL A 90 6.75 -7.52 -1.28
N ILE A 91 7.32 -7.91 -0.15
CA ILE A 91 8.65 -8.53 -0.06
C ILE A 91 8.50 -9.84 0.71
N ARG A 92 8.84 -10.95 0.08
CA ARG A 92 8.69 -12.29 0.66
C ARG A 92 10.03 -13.00 0.73
N ASN A 93 10.37 -13.50 1.91
CA ASN A 93 11.55 -14.33 2.10
C ASN A 93 11.29 -15.73 1.51
N ARG A 94 12.06 -16.11 0.48
CA ARG A 94 11.90 -17.39 -0.23
C ARG A 94 12.12 -18.60 0.66
N ARG A 95 13.02 -18.50 1.64
CA ARG A 95 13.49 -19.61 2.47
C ARG A 95 12.47 -20.03 3.52
N ASN A 96 11.81 -19.08 4.17
CA ASN A 96 10.88 -19.36 5.28
C ASN A 96 9.43 -18.89 5.02
N GLY A 97 9.19 -18.21 3.91
CA GLY A 97 7.87 -17.72 3.54
C GLY A 97 7.33 -16.53 4.32
N MET A 98 8.13 -15.96 5.23
CA MET A 98 7.80 -14.69 5.88
C MET A 98 7.52 -13.64 4.81
N THR A 99 6.38 -12.96 4.92
CA THR A 99 5.88 -12.06 3.89
C THR A 99 5.60 -10.70 4.51
N SER A 100 6.22 -9.65 3.97
CA SER A 100 5.91 -8.27 4.34
C SER A 100 5.11 -7.58 3.25
N VAL A 101 4.01 -6.96 3.62
CA VAL A 101 3.20 -6.11 2.74
C VAL A 101 3.19 -4.69 3.30
N ALA A 102 3.42 -3.71 2.44
CA ALA A 102 3.29 -2.30 2.74
C ALA A 102 2.38 -1.62 1.73
N HIS A 103 1.60 -0.63 2.16
CA HIS A 103 0.85 0.25 1.28
C HIS A 103 1.54 1.62 1.26
N MET A 104 2.32 1.90 0.21
CA MET A 104 3.12 3.11 0.10
C MET A 104 2.32 4.21 -0.60
N ASP A 105 2.37 5.42 -0.04
CA ASP A 105 1.58 6.57 -0.51
C ASP A 105 2.44 7.81 -0.85
N SER A 106 3.74 7.75 -0.58
CA SER A 106 4.67 8.85 -0.86
C SER A 106 6.09 8.33 -1.08
N PRO A 107 6.86 8.92 -2.01
CA PRO A 107 8.30 8.65 -2.16
C PRO A 107 9.11 8.84 -0.86
N GLU A 108 8.68 9.75 0.02
CA GLU A 108 9.39 10.14 1.24
C GLU A 108 9.52 9.00 2.27
N ILE A 109 8.59 8.03 2.24
CA ILE A 109 8.57 6.92 3.20
C ILE A 109 9.25 5.65 2.66
N VAL A 110 9.58 5.59 1.37
CA VAL A 110 9.99 4.35 0.69
C VAL A 110 11.27 3.77 1.28
N GLU A 111 12.29 4.60 1.51
CA GLU A 111 13.62 4.13 1.91
C GLU A 111 13.64 3.56 3.33
N THR A 112 13.07 4.30 4.29
CA THR A 112 12.89 3.82 5.65
C THR A 112 11.89 2.66 5.69
N GLY A 113 10.81 2.74 4.91
CA GLY A 113 9.76 1.72 4.85
C GLY A 113 10.30 0.36 4.39
N ILE A 114 11.08 0.33 3.30
CA ILE A 114 11.76 -0.90 2.85
C ILE A 114 12.71 -1.40 3.94
N SER A 115 13.45 -0.52 4.61
CA SER A 115 14.32 -0.91 5.73
C SER A 115 13.54 -1.50 6.92
N GLN A 116 12.35 -0.97 7.23
CA GLN A 116 11.44 -1.49 8.26
C GLN A 116 10.88 -2.87 7.89
N MET A 117 10.56 -3.10 6.62
CA MET A 117 10.11 -4.42 6.14
C MET A 117 11.24 -5.45 6.22
N LEU A 118 12.44 -5.06 5.78
CA LEU A 118 13.59 -5.97 5.72
C LEU A 118 14.12 -6.37 7.08
N SER A 119 14.07 -5.49 8.09
CA SER A 119 14.51 -5.81 9.45
C SER A 119 13.72 -6.96 10.10
N LEU A 120 12.55 -7.31 9.56
CA LEU A 120 11.72 -8.44 10.01
C LEU A 120 11.80 -9.66 9.07
N LEU A 121 12.36 -9.49 7.87
CA LEU A 121 12.47 -10.53 6.85
C LEU A 121 13.86 -11.14 6.74
N VAL A 122 14.88 -10.35 7.08
CA VAL A 122 16.29 -10.68 6.86
C VAL A 122 16.94 -10.94 8.22
N ASP A 123 17.58 -12.10 8.35
CA ASP A 123 18.47 -12.40 9.48
C ASP A 123 19.89 -11.92 9.15
N ASP A 124 20.87 -12.16 10.03
CA ASP A 124 22.26 -11.75 9.80
C ASP A 124 22.96 -12.47 8.61
N SER A 125 22.25 -13.26 7.79
CA SER A 125 22.81 -13.93 6.62
C SER A 125 22.67 -13.11 5.32
N THR A 126 23.79 -12.92 4.62
CA THR A 126 23.89 -12.11 3.40
C THR A 126 23.35 -12.79 2.13
N GLU A 127 22.83 -14.02 2.24
CA GLU A 127 22.42 -14.85 1.09
C GLU A 127 20.89 -14.95 0.92
N ILE A 128 20.12 -14.11 1.62
CA ILE A 128 18.66 -14.17 1.53
C ILE A 128 18.18 -13.60 0.19
N GLU A 129 17.47 -14.44 -0.55
CA GLU A 129 16.72 -14.05 -1.74
C GLU A 129 15.28 -13.70 -1.39
N LEU A 130 14.81 -12.58 -1.95
CA LEU A 130 13.53 -11.99 -1.64
C LEU A 130 12.69 -11.89 -2.92
N ASP A 131 11.51 -12.49 -2.92
CA ASP A 131 10.52 -12.24 -3.97
C ASP A 131 9.84 -10.89 -3.75
N VAL A 132 9.66 -10.14 -4.83
CA VAL A 132 9.09 -8.79 -4.78
C VAL A 132 7.95 -8.62 -5.77
N HIS A 133 6.86 -8.00 -5.32
CA HIS A 133 5.71 -7.65 -6.15
C HIS A 133 5.31 -6.19 -5.92
N LEU A 134 5.05 -5.47 -7.01
CA LEU A 134 4.58 -4.07 -7.00
C LEU A 134 3.22 -4.00 -7.71
N ILE A 135 2.17 -3.59 -6.99
CA ILE A 135 0.80 -3.52 -7.50
C ILE A 135 0.15 -2.21 -7.06
N GLY A 136 -0.65 -1.58 -7.91
CA GLY A 136 -1.33 -0.32 -7.61
C GLY A 136 -0.75 0.83 -8.43
N GLY A 137 -1.17 2.05 -8.13
CA GLY A 137 -0.90 3.20 -9.00
C GLY A 137 -1.57 3.04 -10.37
N PHE A 138 -1.70 4.14 -11.08
CA PHE A 138 -2.18 4.16 -12.45
C PHE A 138 -1.60 5.40 -13.16
N GLU A 139 -1.88 5.58 -14.44
CA GLU A 139 -1.53 6.82 -15.15
C GLU A 139 -2.46 7.94 -14.69
N ASP A 140 -2.12 8.60 -13.57
CA ASP A 140 -2.97 9.56 -12.87
C ASP A 140 -2.90 11.01 -13.39
N VAL A 141 -2.10 11.23 -14.44
CA VAL A 141 -2.07 12.46 -15.24
C VAL A 141 -2.54 12.15 -16.66
N SER A 142 -3.37 13.02 -17.22
CA SER A 142 -3.83 12.89 -18.60
C SER A 142 -2.78 13.45 -19.56
N LEU A 143 -2.46 12.71 -20.63
CA LEU A 143 -1.65 13.22 -21.75
C LEU A 143 -2.39 14.28 -22.61
N GLN A 144 -3.42 14.93 -22.07
CA GLN A 144 -4.16 15.98 -22.77
C GLN A 144 -3.41 17.32 -22.65
N HIS A 145 -2.15 17.36 -23.10
CA HIS A 145 -1.58 18.60 -23.59
C HIS A 145 -2.04 18.78 -25.05
N GLU A 146 -2.85 19.81 -25.22
CA GLU A 146 -3.52 20.20 -26.45
C GLU A 146 -2.55 20.38 -27.64
N ASN A 147 -2.99 19.89 -28.81
CA ASN A 147 -2.66 20.38 -30.15
C ASN A 147 -1.17 20.54 -30.54
N GLY A 148 -0.67 19.53 -31.26
CA GLY A 148 -0.06 19.80 -32.57
C GLY A 148 1.35 20.38 -32.59
N SER A 149 2.28 19.87 -31.79
CA SER A 149 3.70 20.04 -32.09
C SER A 149 4.45 18.71 -32.05
N THR A 150 4.97 18.30 -33.21
CA THR A 150 5.97 17.24 -33.34
C THR A 150 7.29 17.74 -32.76
N VAL A 151 7.45 17.72 -31.44
CA VAL A 151 8.74 18.01 -30.78
C VAL A 151 8.83 17.20 -29.49
N SER A 152 9.67 16.16 -29.51
CA SER A 152 10.36 15.52 -28.38
C SER A 152 9.49 15.09 -27.17
N GLU A 153 9.35 13.78 -26.98
CA GLU A 153 9.00 13.15 -25.69
C GLU A 153 10.03 13.59 -24.64
N SER A 154 9.79 14.70 -23.94
CA SER A 154 10.57 15.07 -22.76
C SER A 154 9.91 14.47 -21.53
N HIS A 155 10.71 13.81 -20.70
CA HIS A 155 10.37 13.18 -19.41
C HIS A 155 9.75 14.12 -18.35
N THR A 156 9.28 15.31 -18.74
CA THR A 156 8.72 16.36 -17.89
C THR A 156 7.21 16.24 -17.67
N ASP A 157 6.51 15.33 -18.38
CA ASP A 157 5.05 15.14 -18.28
C ASP A 157 4.64 14.02 -17.30
N LEU A 158 5.57 13.55 -16.46
CA LEU A 158 5.37 12.43 -15.51
C LEU A 158 5.12 12.90 -14.06
N ASP A 159 4.52 14.10 -13.91
CA ASP A 159 4.27 14.81 -12.64
C ASP A 159 3.09 14.26 -11.80
N GLY A 160 2.59 13.07 -12.11
CA GLY A 160 1.58 12.38 -11.30
C GLY A 160 2.12 11.94 -9.94
N TYR A 161 1.26 11.37 -9.09
CA TYR A 161 1.64 10.77 -7.81
C TYR A 161 2.20 9.35 -7.99
N SER A 162 1.66 8.57 -8.93
CA SER A 162 1.99 7.14 -9.05
C SER A 162 3.40 6.93 -9.61
N PHE A 163 3.79 7.71 -10.63
CA PHE A 163 5.06 7.53 -11.33
C PHE A 163 6.28 7.82 -10.43
N PRO A 164 6.38 8.97 -9.73
CA PRO A 164 7.47 9.23 -8.80
C PRO A 164 7.57 8.20 -7.67
N LEU A 165 6.42 7.70 -7.18
CA LEU A 165 6.38 6.65 -6.16
C LEU A 165 6.95 5.33 -6.69
N CYS A 166 6.51 4.86 -7.86
CA CYS A 166 7.05 3.66 -8.50
C CYS A 166 8.56 3.78 -8.74
N THR A 167 8.99 4.94 -9.25
CA THR A 167 10.40 5.25 -9.52
C THR A 167 11.24 5.17 -8.25
N LYS A 168 10.79 5.80 -7.15
CA LYS A 168 11.53 5.76 -5.88
C LYS A 168 11.59 4.35 -5.28
N ILE A 169 10.53 3.53 -5.40
CA ILE A 169 10.53 2.13 -4.95
C ILE A 169 11.59 1.34 -5.71
N VAL A 170 11.53 1.34 -7.04
CA VAL A 170 12.48 0.59 -7.89
C VAL A 170 13.91 1.06 -7.68
N GLN A 171 14.14 2.38 -7.63
CA GLN A 171 15.46 2.95 -7.35
C GLN A 171 16.01 2.46 -6.01
N THR A 172 15.17 2.45 -4.97
CA THR A 172 15.59 2.01 -3.63
C THR A 172 15.95 0.52 -3.63
N LEU A 173 15.15 -0.33 -4.29
CA LEU A 173 15.48 -1.77 -4.43
C LEU A 173 16.78 -2.00 -5.22
N TRP A 174 17.03 -1.17 -6.23
CA TRP A 174 18.23 -1.25 -7.06
C TRP A 174 19.51 -0.93 -6.28
N THR A 175 19.48 0.14 -5.47
CA THR A 175 20.66 0.62 -4.72
C THR A 175 21.03 -0.23 -3.51
N ARG A 176 20.16 -1.17 -3.13
CA ARG A 176 20.32 -2.03 -1.97
C ARG A 176 21.15 -3.27 -2.26
N GLU A 177 21.79 -3.82 -1.22
CA GLU A 177 22.67 -4.99 -1.33
C GLU A 177 21.88 -6.30 -1.43
N GLU A 178 20.67 -6.37 -0.87
CA GLU A 178 19.85 -7.59 -0.88
C GLU A 178 19.46 -8.02 -2.30
N LYS A 179 19.21 -9.33 -2.47
CA LYS A 179 18.84 -9.94 -3.75
C LYS A 179 17.31 -9.91 -3.92
N PHE A 180 16.82 -8.97 -4.71
CA PHE A 180 15.39 -8.79 -4.98
C PHE A 180 15.00 -9.42 -6.32
N HIS A 181 14.24 -10.50 -6.28
CA HIS A 181 13.67 -11.15 -7.45
C HIS A 181 12.30 -10.53 -7.73
N ILE A 182 12.21 -9.65 -8.70
CA ILE A 182 10.94 -9.05 -9.08
C ILE A 182 10.11 -10.11 -9.79
N LYS A 183 8.97 -10.46 -9.19
CA LYS A 183 8.06 -11.49 -9.70
C LYS A 183 6.85 -10.90 -10.41
N THR A 184 6.39 -9.72 -10.00
CA THR A 184 5.23 -9.07 -10.62
C THR A 184 5.35 -7.55 -10.52
N ILE A 185 5.12 -6.87 -11.65
CA ILE A 185 4.87 -5.43 -11.68
C ILE A 185 3.55 -5.20 -12.40
N CYS A 186 2.55 -4.71 -11.68
CA CYS A 186 1.26 -4.29 -12.22
C CYS A 186 0.95 -2.90 -11.67
N VAL A 187 1.66 -1.91 -12.20
CA VAL A 187 1.54 -0.49 -11.84
C VAL A 187 1.42 0.38 -13.09
N LEU A 188 1.04 1.65 -12.93
CA LEU A 188 0.96 2.64 -14.02
C LEU A 188 0.12 2.11 -15.19
N GLY A 189 0.62 2.18 -16.43
CA GLY A 189 -0.08 1.68 -17.62
C GLY A 189 -0.55 0.22 -17.50
N HIS A 190 0.18 -0.63 -16.76
CA HIS A 190 -0.24 -2.02 -16.54
C HIS A 190 -1.44 -2.16 -15.61
N ASN A 191 -1.69 -1.18 -14.75
CA ASN A 191 -2.86 -1.12 -13.87
C ASN A 191 -3.81 0.01 -14.28
N THR A 192 -3.74 0.52 -15.51
CA THR A 192 -4.62 1.60 -15.98
C THR A 192 -5.73 1.05 -16.86
N ARG A 193 -6.96 1.49 -16.62
CA ARG A 193 -8.08 1.41 -17.56
C ARG A 193 -8.56 2.81 -17.91
N ARG A 194 -9.12 2.98 -19.10
CA ARG A 194 -9.68 4.26 -19.58
C ARG A 194 -11.17 4.10 -19.87
N ASP A 195 -11.97 5.09 -19.49
CA ASP A 195 -13.37 5.15 -19.92
C ASP A 195 -13.52 5.76 -21.33
N LEU A 196 -14.76 5.96 -21.76
CA LEU A 196 -15.08 6.52 -23.08
C LEU A 196 -14.65 7.98 -23.23
N ASP A 197 -14.54 8.72 -22.12
CA ASP A 197 -14.13 10.13 -22.08
C ASP A 197 -12.60 10.27 -21.94
N GLY A 198 -11.88 9.14 -21.88
CA GLY A 198 -10.43 9.08 -21.76
C GLY A 198 -9.92 9.28 -20.33
N ILE A 199 -10.82 9.30 -19.33
CA ILE A 199 -10.46 9.39 -17.91
C ILE A 199 -9.81 8.06 -17.50
N THR A 200 -8.67 8.16 -16.84
CA THR A 200 -7.91 7.00 -16.35
C THR A 200 -8.38 6.59 -14.96
N PHE A 201 -8.37 5.28 -14.73
CA PHE A 201 -8.70 4.66 -13.44
C PHE A 201 -7.75 3.49 -13.20
N PRO A 202 -7.51 3.10 -11.95
CA PRO A 202 -6.90 1.82 -11.64
C PRO A 202 -7.78 0.66 -12.14
N LEU A 203 -7.13 -0.39 -12.66
CA LEU A 203 -7.77 -1.66 -13.01
C LEU A 203 -8.09 -2.45 -11.74
N PHE A 204 -7.15 -2.48 -10.79
CA PHE A 204 -7.33 -3.02 -9.46
C PHE A 204 -6.87 -2.01 -8.41
N ASN A 205 -7.61 -1.95 -7.29
CA ASN A 205 -7.28 -1.11 -6.14
C ASN A 205 -6.63 -1.90 -5.00
N GLY A 206 -6.57 -3.23 -5.10
CA GLY A 206 -6.08 -4.09 -4.04
C GLY A 206 -5.62 -5.46 -4.50
N PHE A 207 -4.92 -6.12 -3.58
CA PHE A 207 -4.44 -7.48 -3.75
C PHE A 207 -4.33 -8.18 -2.39
N VAL A 208 -4.17 -9.50 -2.47
CA VAL A 208 -3.80 -10.31 -1.32
C VAL A 208 -2.73 -11.31 -1.71
N VAL A 209 -1.87 -11.64 -0.75
CA VAL A 209 -0.87 -12.71 -0.85
C VAL A 209 -1.36 -13.89 -0.01
N ASP A 210 -1.42 -15.07 -0.63
CA ASP A 210 -1.49 -16.34 0.08
C ASP A 210 -0.09 -16.62 0.67
N THR A 211 0.03 -16.62 2.00
CA THR A 211 1.34 -16.65 2.67
C THR A 211 2.04 -18.01 2.53
N ALA A 212 1.27 -19.09 2.47
CA ALA A 212 1.77 -20.45 2.34
C ALA A 212 2.44 -20.66 0.98
N THR A 213 1.82 -20.14 -0.08
CA THR A 213 2.28 -20.34 -1.46
C THR A 213 3.08 -19.17 -2.03
N GLY A 214 2.91 -17.96 -1.47
CA GLY A 214 3.40 -16.71 -2.05
C GLY A 214 2.61 -16.23 -3.27
N ILE A 215 1.48 -16.87 -3.60
CA ILE A 215 0.66 -16.49 -4.76
C ILE A 215 -0.06 -15.16 -4.47
N LEU A 216 0.01 -14.26 -5.45
CA LEU A 216 -0.60 -12.94 -5.42
C LEU A 216 -1.84 -12.92 -6.31
N VAL A 217 -2.97 -12.46 -5.79
CA VAL A 217 -4.22 -12.30 -6.55
C VAL A 217 -4.85 -10.93 -6.32
N PRO A 218 -5.57 -10.36 -7.31
CA PRO A 218 -6.35 -9.15 -7.08
C PRO A 218 -7.37 -9.38 -5.96
N ALA A 219 -7.60 -8.37 -5.13
CA ALA A 219 -8.52 -8.52 -4.00
C ALA A 219 -9.20 -7.20 -3.63
N SER A 220 -10.42 -7.32 -3.11
CA SER A 220 -11.17 -6.21 -2.52
C SER A 220 -11.63 -6.57 -1.11
N PHE A 221 -11.65 -5.57 -0.24
CA PHE A 221 -11.98 -5.73 1.17
C PHE A 221 -13.17 -4.84 1.50
N ASP A 222 -14.27 -5.44 1.93
CA ASP A 222 -15.38 -4.65 2.43
C ASP A 222 -15.01 -3.99 3.78
N ARG A 223 -15.79 -2.98 4.17
CA ARG A 223 -15.58 -2.25 5.43
C ARG A 223 -15.51 -3.15 6.67
N SER A 224 -16.21 -4.28 6.67
CA SER A 224 -16.21 -5.21 7.81
C SER A 224 -14.86 -5.94 7.93
N SER A 225 -14.21 -6.22 6.81
CA SER A 225 -12.94 -6.96 6.75
C SER A 225 -11.70 -6.08 6.99
N ARG A 226 -11.81 -4.75 6.86
CA ARG A 226 -10.74 -3.76 7.13
C ARG A 226 -10.51 -3.52 8.64
N CYS A 227 -10.30 -4.60 9.38
CA CYS A 227 -10.22 -4.63 10.84
C CYS A 227 -8.79 -5.00 11.33
N PRO A 228 -8.47 -4.80 12.62
CA PRO A 228 -9.23 -4.09 13.66
C PRO A 228 -9.08 -2.56 13.60
N ASP A 229 -9.90 -1.87 14.39
CA ASP A 229 -9.76 -0.43 14.74
C ASP A 229 -9.63 0.51 13.52
N GLU A 230 -10.40 0.21 12.48
CA GLU A 230 -10.44 0.90 11.17
C GLU A 230 -10.27 2.42 11.30
N ILE A 231 -11.12 3.07 12.11
CA ILE A 231 -11.12 4.53 12.26
C ILE A 231 -9.81 5.04 12.85
N ILE A 232 -9.29 4.42 13.90
CA ILE A 232 -8.04 4.88 14.53
C ILE A 232 -6.86 4.72 13.58
N ARG A 233 -6.80 3.61 12.83
CA ARG A 233 -5.76 3.37 11.83
C ARG A 233 -5.82 4.41 10.71
N ARG A 234 -7.02 4.72 10.20
CA ARG A 234 -7.23 5.80 9.22
C ARG A 234 -6.86 7.18 9.77
N ILE A 235 -7.13 7.48 11.04
CA ILE A 235 -6.66 8.72 11.69
C ILE A 235 -5.13 8.80 11.62
N ARG A 236 -4.43 7.72 11.99
CA ARG A 236 -2.96 7.68 11.99
C ARG A 236 -2.38 8.05 10.62
N VAL A 237 -2.98 7.59 9.52
CA VAL A 237 -2.56 7.96 8.16
C VAL A 237 -2.51 9.47 8.01
N SER A 238 -3.61 10.17 8.30
CA SER A 238 -3.69 11.62 8.17
C SER A 238 -2.84 12.38 9.18
N THR A 239 -2.69 11.86 10.39
CA THR A 239 -2.04 12.61 11.47
C THR A 239 -0.53 12.43 11.48
N SER A 240 -0.03 11.34 10.92
CA SER A 240 1.39 10.96 10.92
C SER A 240 2.31 11.96 10.21
N TYR A 241 1.80 12.75 9.25
CA TYR A 241 2.58 13.79 8.58
C TYR A 241 3.01 14.93 9.53
N GLU A 242 2.29 15.18 10.62
CA GLU A 242 2.66 16.21 11.62
C GLU A 242 3.29 15.61 12.89
N ASP A 243 3.32 14.28 13.02
CA ASP A 243 3.89 13.60 14.18
C ASP A 243 5.34 13.20 13.89
N ALA A 244 6.29 13.91 14.51
CA ALA A 244 7.73 13.70 14.31
C ALA A 244 8.20 12.26 14.59
N ASN A 245 7.45 11.46 15.36
CA ASN A 245 7.79 10.05 15.59
C ASN A 245 7.65 9.18 14.32
N TRP A 246 6.83 9.62 13.37
CA TRP A 246 6.48 8.91 12.13
C TRP A 246 7.10 9.54 10.87
N ASN A 247 7.96 10.55 11.03
CA ASN A 247 8.58 11.23 9.89
C ASN A 247 9.37 10.24 9.02
N GLY A 248 9.04 10.21 7.72
CA GLY A 248 9.67 9.32 6.74
C GLY A 248 9.47 7.81 6.99
N LYS A 249 8.53 7.40 7.86
CA LYS A 249 8.30 5.99 8.23
C LYS A 249 6.95 5.47 7.78
N LEU A 250 6.88 4.16 7.59
CA LEU A 250 5.64 3.41 7.62
C LEU A 250 5.13 3.25 9.06
N LEU A 251 3.82 3.19 9.20
CA LEU A 251 3.10 3.05 10.46
C LEU A 251 3.14 1.59 10.93
N GLU A 252 3.78 1.37 12.08
CA GLU A 252 3.84 0.06 12.73
C GLU A 252 2.46 -0.29 13.31
N THR A 253 1.88 -1.42 12.88
CA THR A 253 0.51 -1.82 13.24
C THR A 253 0.38 -3.29 13.60
N TYR A 254 1.31 -4.14 13.19
CA TYR A 254 1.25 -5.59 13.39
C TYR A 254 2.53 -6.14 14.00
N ASP A 255 2.40 -7.01 14.99
CA ASP A 255 3.48 -7.70 15.67
C ASP A 255 3.59 -9.14 15.17
N THR A 256 4.64 -9.39 14.39
CA THR A 256 4.89 -10.66 13.70
C THR A 256 5.03 -11.85 14.64
N GLY A 257 5.66 -11.65 15.80
CA GLY A 257 5.98 -12.74 16.73
C GLY A 257 4.79 -13.24 17.54
N THR A 258 3.74 -12.43 17.68
CA THR A 258 2.59 -12.77 18.56
C THR A 258 1.24 -12.84 17.85
N ASP A 259 1.17 -12.64 16.53
CA ASP A 259 -0.08 -12.47 15.76
C ASP A 259 -1.03 -11.45 16.40
N ARG A 260 -0.51 -10.23 16.63
CA ARG A 260 -1.28 -9.15 17.26
C ARG A 260 -1.21 -7.88 16.46
N PHE A 261 -2.33 -7.18 16.37
CA PHE A 261 -2.28 -5.77 16.00
C PHE A 261 -1.83 -4.96 17.22
N LYS A 262 -0.70 -4.25 17.09
CA LYS A 262 -0.21 -3.27 18.07
C LYS A 262 -0.24 -1.90 17.40
N ILE A 263 -1.38 -1.23 17.50
CA ILE A 263 -1.59 0.08 16.87
C ILE A 263 -0.86 1.12 17.71
N ALA A 264 0.34 1.50 17.28
CA ALA A 264 1.17 2.44 17.99
C ALA A 264 0.54 3.85 18.04
N PRO A 265 0.81 4.63 19.11
CA PRO A 265 0.26 5.98 19.23
C PRO A 265 0.63 6.89 18.06
N CYS A 266 -0.32 7.70 17.62
CA CYS A 266 -0.06 8.85 16.76
C CYS A 266 -0.70 10.08 17.38
N ARG A 267 0.05 11.18 17.37
CA ARG A 267 -0.31 12.41 18.04
C ARG A 267 -0.93 13.37 17.05
N TRP A 268 -2.21 13.67 17.22
CA TRP A 268 -2.81 14.78 16.50
C TRP A 268 -2.77 16.10 17.24
N THR A 269 -2.65 17.16 16.46
CA THR A 269 -2.49 18.54 16.91
C THR A 269 -3.83 19.27 16.96
N LEU A 270 -3.87 20.43 17.64
CA LEU A 270 -5.03 21.33 17.58
C LEU A 270 -5.33 21.78 16.14
N ARG A 271 -4.29 21.93 15.31
CA ARG A 271 -4.44 22.26 13.89
C ARG A 271 -5.22 21.16 13.16
N GLN A 272 -4.90 19.89 13.38
CA GLN A 272 -5.61 18.78 12.74
C GLN A 272 -7.07 18.67 13.20
N TYR A 273 -7.35 18.97 14.47
CA TYR A 273 -8.72 19.13 14.95
C TYR A 273 -9.47 20.27 14.22
N GLN A 274 -8.83 21.43 14.06
CA GLN A 274 -9.42 22.56 13.31
C GLN A 274 -9.66 22.23 11.84
N ILE A 275 -8.72 21.50 11.21
CA ILE A 275 -8.89 21.00 9.84
C ILE A 275 -10.10 20.06 9.76
N ALA A 276 -10.23 19.11 10.69
CA ALA A 276 -11.37 18.20 10.75
C ALA A 276 -12.70 18.95 10.88
N LEU A 277 -12.78 19.95 11.78
CA LEU A 277 -13.96 20.82 11.92
C LEU A 277 -14.31 21.55 10.62
N SER A 278 -13.32 22.18 9.98
CA SER A 278 -13.54 22.93 8.75
C SER A 278 -14.00 22.01 7.61
N LEU A 279 -13.32 20.87 7.42
CA LEU A 279 -13.62 19.93 6.33
C LEU A 279 -15.02 19.31 6.43
N GLN A 280 -15.58 19.17 7.63
CA GLN A 280 -16.94 18.64 7.78
C GLN A 280 -18.03 19.48 7.14
N HIS A 281 -17.82 20.79 6.99
CA HIS A 281 -18.82 21.72 6.46
C HIS A 281 -18.89 21.73 4.92
N TYR A 282 -17.92 21.13 4.25
CA TYR A 282 -17.88 21.03 2.79
C TYR A 282 -18.82 19.93 2.29
N SER A 283 -19.29 20.09 1.05
CA SER A 283 -20.01 19.05 0.32
C SER A 283 -19.11 17.86 -0.02
N ASP A 284 -19.72 16.73 -0.38
CA ASP A 284 -18.95 15.52 -0.72
C ASP A 284 -18.03 15.72 -1.93
N SER A 285 -18.47 16.48 -2.94
CA SER A 285 -17.64 16.81 -4.11
C SER A 285 -16.47 17.72 -3.77
N GLU A 286 -16.65 18.67 -2.85
CA GLU A 286 -15.57 19.53 -2.38
C GLU A 286 -14.56 18.73 -1.54
N ILE A 287 -15.03 17.86 -0.65
CA ILE A 287 -14.16 16.97 0.14
C ILE A 287 -13.34 16.09 -0.79
N LEU A 288 -13.97 15.47 -1.79
CA LEU A 288 -13.29 14.62 -2.75
C LEU A 288 -12.19 15.37 -3.49
N SER A 289 -12.49 16.58 -3.98
CA SER A 289 -11.53 17.44 -4.67
C SER A 289 -10.37 17.90 -3.78
N ILE A 290 -10.63 18.22 -2.51
CA ILE A 290 -9.61 18.72 -1.56
C ILE A 290 -8.74 17.59 -1.00
N CYS A 291 -9.31 16.41 -0.77
CA CYS A 291 -8.69 15.37 0.06
C CYS A 291 -8.21 14.13 -0.70
N SER A 292 -8.54 13.97 -1.99
CA SER A 292 -8.08 12.86 -2.82
C SER A 292 -6.96 13.28 -3.77
N THR A 293 -6.00 12.39 -3.99
CA THR A 293 -4.98 12.51 -5.05
C THR A 293 -5.53 12.18 -6.44
N SER A 294 -6.69 11.50 -6.50
CA SER A 294 -7.36 11.09 -7.73
C SER A 294 -8.89 11.13 -7.57
N PRO A 295 -9.52 12.32 -7.53
CA PRO A 295 -10.94 12.47 -7.20
C PRO A 295 -11.91 11.61 -8.02
N SER A 296 -11.61 11.35 -9.30
CA SER A 296 -12.45 10.50 -10.16
C SER A 296 -12.32 9.01 -9.86
N ALA A 297 -11.24 8.56 -9.23
CA ALA A 297 -10.89 7.14 -9.08
C ALA A 297 -11.17 6.57 -7.68
N GLU A 298 -11.62 7.39 -6.73
CA GLU A 298 -11.91 6.96 -5.37
C GLU A 298 -13.12 6.03 -5.27
N ALA A 299 -13.11 5.18 -4.24
CA ALA A 299 -14.23 4.30 -3.94
C ALA A 299 -15.47 5.09 -3.44
N PRO A 300 -16.71 4.57 -3.62
CA PRO A 300 -17.93 5.26 -3.21
C PRO A 300 -18.00 5.60 -1.71
N ASP A 301 -17.28 4.87 -0.85
CA ASP A 301 -17.23 5.05 0.60
C ASP A 301 -16.08 5.97 1.07
N PHE A 302 -15.30 6.57 0.16
CA PHE A 302 -14.17 7.44 0.49
C PHE A 302 -14.57 8.62 1.38
N VAL A 303 -15.59 9.39 0.96
CA VAL A 303 -16.05 10.58 1.70
C VAL A 303 -16.71 10.19 3.03
N ASP A 304 -17.51 9.12 3.08
CA ASP A 304 -18.08 8.60 4.33
C ASP A 304 -16.96 8.24 5.34
N SER A 305 -15.92 7.57 4.86
CA SER A 305 -14.76 7.19 5.67
C SER A 305 -14.03 8.41 6.23
N LEU A 306 -13.84 9.46 5.43
CA LEU A 306 -13.26 10.73 5.87
C LEU A 306 -14.14 11.42 6.94
N ARG A 307 -15.45 11.49 6.73
CA ARG A 307 -16.38 12.10 7.70
C ARG A 307 -16.37 11.37 9.04
N ARG A 308 -16.39 10.04 9.03
CA ARG A 308 -16.29 9.22 10.26
C ARG A 308 -14.97 9.44 11.00
N LYS A 309 -13.86 9.54 10.28
CA LYS A 309 -12.54 9.88 10.82
C LYS A 309 -12.57 11.25 11.52
N TRP A 310 -13.11 12.27 10.86
CA TRP A 310 -13.22 13.61 11.44
C TRP A 310 -14.17 13.69 12.62
N ASN A 311 -15.33 13.02 12.57
CA ASN A 311 -16.26 12.92 13.70
C ASN A 311 -15.54 12.42 14.95
N TYR A 312 -14.77 11.33 14.82
CA TYR A 312 -13.99 10.79 15.93
C TYR A 312 -12.96 11.79 16.47
N MET A 313 -12.22 12.48 15.59
CA MET A 313 -11.24 13.49 16.02
C MET A 313 -11.89 14.70 16.70
N ILE A 314 -13.12 15.05 16.32
CA ILE A 314 -13.88 16.15 16.91
C ILE A 314 -14.42 15.75 18.29
N GLU A 315 -14.93 14.53 18.42
CA GLU A 315 -15.39 13.95 19.70
C GLU A 315 -14.23 13.71 20.68
N HIS A 316 -13.04 13.35 20.16
CA HIS A 316 -11.82 13.07 20.93
C HIS A 316 -10.66 13.98 20.50
N PRO A 317 -10.71 15.29 20.82
CA PRO A 317 -9.72 16.26 20.36
C PRO A 317 -8.32 16.00 20.94
N HIS A 318 -8.22 15.28 22.06
CA HIS A 318 -6.94 14.92 22.67
C HIS A 318 -6.58 13.46 22.38
N TRP A 319 -5.53 13.23 21.58
CA TRP A 319 -5.03 11.89 21.23
C TRP A 319 -4.75 10.97 22.42
N LYS A 320 -4.47 11.55 23.60
CA LYS A 320 -4.26 10.81 24.85
C LYS A 320 -5.51 10.07 25.34
N GLU A 321 -6.70 10.46 24.92
CA GLU A 321 -7.94 9.71 25.18
C GLU A 321 -7.95 8.39 24.39
N THR A 322 -7.41 8.42 23.17
CA THR A 322 -7.32 7.24 22.29
C THR A 322 -6.13 6.34 22.66
N PHE A 323 -5.00 6.95 23.02
CA PHE A 323 -3.75 6.30 23.44
C PHE A 323 -3.35 6.72 24.86
N PRO A 324 -4.07 6.25 25.89
CA PRO A 324 -3.78 6.60 27.27
C PRO A 324 -2.37 6.17 27.66
N LYS A 325 -1.66 7.05 28.38
CA LYS A 325 -0.26 6.83 28.80
C LYS A 325 0.69 6.51 27.64
N ASN A 326 0.36 6.95 26.41
CA ASN A 326 1.16 6.69 25.21
C ASN A 326 1.36 5.18 24.96
N GLN A 327 0.37 4.36 25.32
CA GLN A 327 0.38 2.93 25.08
C GLN A 327 -0.30 2.59 23.75
N PRO A 328 0.19 1.57 23.03
CA PRO A 328 -0.47 1.09 21.82
C PRO A 328 -1.84 0.48 22.14
N ARG A 329 -2.72 0.46 21.13
CA ARG A 329 -3.97 -0.30 21.22
C ARG A 329 -3.70 -1.70 20.68
N VAL A 330 -3.82 -2.70 21.56
CA VAL A 330 -3.46 -4.08 21.27
C VAL A 330 -4.72 -4.88 20.96
N PHE A 331 -4.67 -5.69 19.90
CA PHE A 331 -5.74 -6.59 19.53
C PHE A 331 -5.18 -7.99 19.27
N GLU A 332 -5.91 -8.98 19.78
CA GLU A 332 -5.60 -10.41 19.62
C GLU A 332 -6.73 -11.11 18.87
N ARG A 333 -6.38 -12.17 18.15
CA ARG A 333 -7.36 -12.98 17.43
C ARG A 333 -8.06 -13.91 18.42
N GLY A 334 -9.40 -13.83 18.47
CA GLY A 334 -10.21 -14.76 19.23
C GLY A 334 -10.26 -16.14 18.57
N SER A 335 -10.77 -17.14 19.30
CA SER A 335 -11.01 -18.49 18.78
C SER A 335 -12.00 -18.53 17.61
N ASP A 336 -12.80 -17.48 17.45
CA ASP A 336 -13.73 -17.26 16.33
C ASP A 336 -13.07 -16.52 15.13
N GLY A 337 -11.75 -16.33 15.17
CA GLY A 337 -10.98 -15.66 14.13
C GLY A 337 -11.10 -14.13 14.14
N ARG A 338 -11.94 -13.55 15.00
CA ARG A 338 -12.17 -12.09 15.07
C ARG A 338 -11.17 -11.40 15.97
N TRP A 339 -10.77 -10.18 15.59
CA TRP A 339 -9.91 -9.34 16.42
C TRP A 339 -10.66 -8.76 17.62
N ARG A 340 -10.08 -8.86 18.81
CA ARG A 340 -10.62 -8.33 20.06
C ARG A 340 -9.58 -7.45 20.74
N ARG A 341 -10.00 -6.32 21.29
CA ARG A 341 -9.13 -5.40 22.02
C ARG A 341 -8.75 -6.01 23.38
N CYS A 342 -7.47 -5.92 23.73
CA CYS A 342 -6.90 -6.41 24.98
C CYS A 342 -6.88 -5.34 26.08
#